data_AF-A0A2M7U7R8-F1
#
_entry.id   AF-A0A2M7U7R8-F1
#
_cell.length_a   1.000
_cell.length_b   1.000
_cell.length_c   1.000
_cell.angle_alpha   90.00
_cell.angle_beta   90.00
_cell.angle_gamma   90.00
#
_symmetry.space_group_name_H-M   'P 1'
#
loop_
_entity.id
_entity.type
_entity.pdbx_description
1 polymer ?
#
loop_
_entity_poly.entity_id
_entity_poly.type
_entity_poly.pdbx_seq_one_letter_code
_entity_poly.pdbx_strand_id
1 'polypeptide(L)'
;EIPCVSQPTRITHDFRQIIRSKNDLKGKVTCQVIPSGRVLTRDMLMDPPDVMKGDKVKVSVRTGDLVISADGITTESGAVGDKIRVYCTTTRVYLVGTVQDPNTVVIEVQ
;
A
#
# COMPACT_ATOMS: atom_id res chain seq x y z
N GLU A 1 -24.15 12.07 -23.77
CA GLU A 1 -22.72 12.37 -24.02
C GLU A 1 -22.29 13.40 -22.98
N ILE A 2 -21.24 13.14 -22.21
CA ILE A 2 -20.76 14.08 -21.18
C ILE A 2 -19.84 15.08 -21.89
N PRO A 3 -20.14 16.39 -21.89
CA PRO A 3 -19.28 17.36 -22.56
C PRO A 3 -17.92 17.42 -21.84
N CYS A 4 -16.86 17.14 -22.60
CA CYS A 4 -15.48 17.29 -22.16
C CYS A 4 -15.16 18.79 -22.04
N VAL A 5 -15.33 19.36 -20.86
CA VAL A 5 -14.93 20.74 -20.56
C VAL A 5 -13.42 20.74 -20.32
N SER A 6 -12.64 20.93 -21.38
CA SER A 6 -11.18 21.08 -21.31
C SER A 6 -10.82 22.50 -20.90
N GLN A 7 -10.96 22.84 -19.61
CA GLN A 7 -10.40 24.07 -19.09
C GLN A 7 -8.87 23.96 -19.02
N PRO A 8 -8.10 24.85 -19.67
CA PRO A 8 -6.65 24.84 -19.58
C PRO A 8 -6.22 25.27 -18.17
N THR A 9 -5.86 24.30 -17.34
CA THR A 9 -5.29 24.59 -16.01
C THR A 9 -3.85 25.09 -16.18
N ARG A 10 -3.53 26.25 -15.59
CA ARG A 10 -2.15 26.74 -15.53
C ARG A 10 -1.30 25.79 -14.68
N ILE A 11 -0.27 25.23 -15.29
CA ILE A 11 0.70 24.35 -14.64
C ILE A 11 1.79 25.23 -14.02
N THR A 12 1.79 25.33 -12.69
CA THR A 12 2.76 26.15 -11.96
C THR A 12 3.99 25.36 -11.51
N HIS A 13 4.01 24.03 -11.63
CA HIS A 13 5.07 23.13 -11.15
C HIS A 13 5.42 22.03 -12.17
N ASP A 14 6.61 21.44 -12.01
CA ASP A 14 7.35 20.59 -12.95
C ASP A 14 6.50 19.75 -13.93
N PHE A 15 6.44 20.20 -15.18
CA PHE A 15 5.70 19.59 -16.28
C PHE A 15 6.21 18.19 -16.68
N ARG A 16 7.39 17.77 -16.20
CA ARG A 16 7.95 16.43 -16.45
C ARG A 16 7.25 15.34 -15.65
N GLN A 17 6.65 15.70 -14.52
CA GLN A 17 5.97 14.77 -13.62
C GLN A 17 4.54 14.42 -14.10
N ILE A 18 4.03 15.08 -15.15
CA ILE A 18 2.65 14.91 -15.61
C ILE A 18 2.50 13.59 -16.36
N ILE A 19 1.48 12.82 -15.98
CA ILE A 19 1.07 11.62 -16.69
C ILE A 19 0.37 12.05 -18.00
N ARG A 20 0.93 11.66 -19.15
CA ARG A 20 0.37 11.97 -20.48
C ARG A 20 -0.36 10.80 -21.12
N SER A 21 -0.01 9.58 -20.73
CA SER A 21 -0.54 8.35 -21.29
C SER A 21 -1.40 7.61 -20.28
N LYS A 22 -2.52 7.03 -20.74
CA LYS A 22 -3.37 6.17 -19.92
C LYS A 22 -2.64 4.91 -19.44
N ASN A 23 -1.62 4.45 -20.18
CA ASN A 23 -0.85 3.27 -19.79
C ASN A 23 -0.07 3.47 -18.48
N ASP A 24 0.38 4.69 -18.20
CA ASP A 24 1.15 5.00 -16.99
C ASP A 24 0.27 4.97 -15.72
N LEU A 25 -1.06 4.98 -15.89
CA LEU A 25 -2.03 4.89 -14.79
C LEU A 25 -2.39 3.46 -14.43
N LYS A 26 -2.12 2.50 -15.32
CA LYS A 26 -2.66 1.14 -15.18
C LYS A 26 -2.03 0.45 -13.97
N GLY A 27 -2.87 0.08 -13.01
CA GLY A 27 -2.46 -0.64 -11.80
C GLY A 27 -1.94 0.24 -10.66
N LYS A 28 -1.81 1.56 -10.84
CA LYS A 28 -1.39 2.47 -9.77
C LYS A 28 -2.55 2.91 -8.89
N VAL A 29 -2.24 3.24 -7.64
CA VAL A 29 -3.17 3.77 -6.64
C VAL A 29 -2.78 5.19 -6.25
N THR A 30 -3.75 6.00 -5.82
CA THR A 30 -3.49 7.38 -5.42
C THR A 30 -3.03 7.48 -3.97
N CYS A 31 -1.96 8.22 -3.71
CA CYS A 31 -1.49 8.49 -2.34
C CYS A 31 -2.31 9.57 -1.61
N GLN A 32 -3.13 10.33 -2.33
CA GLN A 32 -3.88 11.47 -1.81
C GLN A 32 -5.25 11.62 -2.50
N VAL A 33 -6.14 12.43 -1.93
CA VAL A 33 -7.41 12.78 -2.56
C VAL A 33 -7.18 13.74 -3.72
N ILE A 34 -7.68 13.40 -4.91
CA ILE A 34 -7.53 14.19 -6.12
C ILE A 34 -8.91 14.74 -6.53
N PRO A 35 -9.14 16.07 -6.48
CA PRO A 35 -10.38 16.66 -6.93
C PRO A 35 -10.53 16.58 -8.45
N SER A 36 -11.78 16.56 -8.92
CA SER A 36 -12.09 16.56 -10.35
C SER A 36 -11.51 17.80 -11.04
N GLY A 37 -10.97 17.61 -12.25
CA GLY A 37 -10.34 18.68 -13.03
C GLY A 37 -8.88 18.96 -12.69
N ARG A 38 -8.29 18.27 -11.71
CA ARG A 38 -6.85 18.38 -11.39
C ARG A 38 -6.02 17.52 -12.33
N VAL A 39 -4.88 18.06 -12.78
CA VAL A 39 -3.89 17.32 -13.58
C VAL A 39 -3.20 16.27 -12.70
N LEU A 40 -3.13 15.02 -13.18
CA LEU A 40 -2.45 13.92 -12.50
C LEU A 40 -0.93 14.02 -12.70
N THR A 41 -0.19 14.00 -11.60
CA THR A 41 1.27 13.88 -11.59
C THR A 41 1.71 12.54 -11.01
N ARG A 42 2.92 12.09 -11.36
CA ARG A 42 3.50 10.82 -10.89
C ARG A 42 3.60 10.78 -9.37
N ASP A 43 3.91 11.90 -8.71
CA ASP A 43 3.99 11.98 -7.24
C ASP A 43 2.63 11.75 -6.54
N MET A 44 1.52 11.82 -7.27
CA MET A 44 0.19 11.50 -6.72
C MET A 44 -0.13 10.00 -6.78
N LEU A 45 0.69 9.22 -7.47
CA LEU A 45 0.46 7.81 -7.77
C LEU A 45 1.57 6.96 -7.14
N MET A 46 1.19 5.87 -6.51
CA MET A 46 2.10 4.84 -6.04
C MET A 46 1.69 3.48 -6.62
N ASP A 47 2.62 2.53 -6.55
CA ASP A 47 2.27 1.14 -6.76
C ASP A 47 1.38 0.66 -5.60
N PRO A 48 0.41 -0.24 -5.89
CA PRO A 48 -0.51 -0.72 -4.89
C PRO A 48 0.29 -1.42 -3.78
N PRO A 49 0.01 -1.12 -2.50
CA PRO A 49 0.62 -1.88 -1.43
C PRO A 49 0.17 -3.33 -1.52
N ASP A 50 1.09 -4.27 -1.29
CA ASP A 50 0.80 -5.70 -1.28
C ASP A 50 -0.14 -6.09 -0.14
N VAL A 51 -0.10 -5.31 0.95
CA VAL A 51 -0.90 -5.53 2.16
C VAL A 51 -1.63 -4.23 2.50
N MET A 52 -2.94 -4.29 2.68
CA MET A 52 -3.74 -3.14 3.11
C MET A 52 -4.07 -3.24 4.60
N LYS A 53 -4.30 -2.10 5.26
CA LYS A 53 -4.86 -2.07 6.61
C LYS A 53 -6.21 -2.79 6.68
N GLY A 54 -6.33 -3.72 7.61
CA GLY A 54 -7.53 -4.51 7.88
C GLY A 54 -7.55 -5.87 7.19
N ASP A 55 -6.55 -6.17 6.38
CA ASP A 55 -6.42 -7.47 5.71
C ASP A 55 -6.09 -8.58 6.70
N LYS A 56 -6.63 -9.77 6.42
CA LYS A 56 -6.33 -11.00 7.16
C LYS A 56 -5.06 -11.61 6.59
N VAL A 57 -4.03 -11.72 7.42
CA VAL A 57 -2.72 -12.27 7.03
C VAL A 57 -2.31 -13.39 7.97
N LYS A 58 -1.46 -14.29 7.47
CA LYS A 58 -0.80 -15.31 8.27
C LYS A 58 0.49 -14.75 8.84
N VAL A 59 0.59 -14.71 10.16
CA VAL A 59 1.78 -14.28 10.88
C VAL A 59 2.66 -15.51 11.13
N SER A 60 3.87 -15.50 10.59
CA SER A 60 4.89 -16.52 10.82
C SER A 60 5.93 -15.99 11.80
N VAL A 61 5.85 -16.42 13.04
CA VAL A 61 6.81 -16.06 14.09
C VAL A 61 7.94 -17.09 14.08
N ARG A 62 9.19 -16.61 13.98
CA ARG A 62 10.41 -17.43 14.03
C ARG A 62 11.19 -17.11 15.30
N THR A 63 11.51 -18.15 16.06
CA THR A 63 12.33 -18.08 17.27
C THR A 63 13.30 -19.25 17.27
N GLY A 64 14.55 -19.00 16.85
CA GLY A 64 15.52 -20.07 16.59
C GLY A 64 14.99 -21.05 15.54
N ASP A 65 14.87 -22.32 15.90
CA ASP A 65 14.34 -23.39 15.03
C ASP A 65 12.80 -23.52 15.08
N LEU A 66 12.13 -22.79 15.96
CA LEU A 66 10.67 -22.86 16.10
C LEU A 66 9.98 -21.89 15.15
N VAL A 67 9.06 -22.40 14.34
CA VAL A 67 8.18 -21.62 13.46
C VAL A 67 6.74 -21.78 13.90
N ILE A 68 6.11 -20.66 14.30
CA ILE A 68 4.71 -20.60 14.71
C ILE A 68 3.92 -19.86 13.64
N SER A 69 2.81 -20.43 13.18
CA SER A 69 1.87 -19.75 12.29
C SER A 69 0.59 -19.39 13.05
N ALA A 70 0.18 -18.13 12.94
CA ALA A 70 -1.05 -17.61 13.55
C ALA A 70 -1.81 -16.69 12.60
N ASP A 71 -3.10 -16.49 12.85
CA ASP A 71 -3.93 -15.58 12.06
C ASP A 71 -3.93 -14.17 12.68
N GLY A 72 -3.64 -13.18 11.85
CA GLY A 72 -3.57 -11.77 12.23
C GLY A 72 -4.35 -10.85 11.30
N ILE A 73 -4.62 -9.64 11.78
CA ILE A 73 -5.22 -8.55 11.03
C ILE A 73 -4.21 -7.41 10.94
N THR A 74 -3.91 -6.95 9.74
CA THR A 74 -2.96 -5.85 9.51
C THR A 74 -3.57 -4.53 9.99
N THR A 75 -2.76 -3.70 10.63
CA THR A 75 -3.21 -2.38 11.12
C THR A 75 -2.67 -1.23 10.29
N GLU A 76 -1.69 -1.53 9.44
CA GLU A 76 -0.99 -0.63 8.54
C GLU A 76 -0.93 -1.27 7.16
N SER A 77 -0.87 -0.42 6.14
CA SER A 77 -0.62 -0.85 4.76
C SER A 77 0.87 -0.83 4.48
N GLY A 78 1.37 -1.76 3.67
CA GLY A 78 2.78 -1.82 3.27
C GLY A 78 2.99 -2.74 2.08
N ALA A 79 4.18 -2.66 1.49
CA ALA A 79 4.62 -3.55 0.43
C ALA A 79 5.52 -4.67 0.99
N VAL A 80 5.84 -5.67 0.16
CA VAL A 80 6.83 -6.69 0.50
C VAL A 80 8.16 -6.05 0.89
N GLY A 81 8.69 -6.43 2.05
CA GLY A 81 9.89 -5.88 2.66
C GLY A 81 9.65 -4.75 3.67
N ASP A 82 8.45 -4.17 3.71
CA ASP A 82 8.13 -3.15 4.70
C ASP A 82 7.85 -3.76 6.07
N LYS A 83 8.19 -3.01 7.12
CA LYS A 83 7.80 -3.34 8.49
C LYS A 83 6.42 -2.77 8.78
N ILE A 84 5.47 -3.64 9.07
CA ILE A 84 4.08 -3.27 9.39
C ILE A 84 3.66 -3.82 10.76
N ARG A 85 2.69 -3.13 11.37
CA ARG A 85 2.02 -3.62 12.58
C ARG A 85 0.85 -4.52 12.25
N VAL A 86 0.81 -5.69 12.91
CA VAL A 86 -0.25 -6.69 12.78
C VAL A 86 -0.82 -7.01 14.15
N TYR A 87 -2.15 -7.08 14.24
CA TYR A 87 -2.85 -7.53 15.44
C TYR A 87 -3.09 -9.04 15.34
N CYS A 88 -2.48 -9.82 16.23
CA CYS A 88 -2.70 -11.26 16.27
C CYS A 88 -4.01 -11.58 16.98
N THR A 89 -4.92 -12.27 16.29
CA THR A 89 -6.25 -12.60 16.85
C THR A 89 -6.18 -13.70 17.91
N THR A 90 -5.20 -14.60 17.79
CA THR A 90 -4.99 -15.72 18.73
C THR A 90 -4.43 -15.24 20.07
N THR A 91 -3.39 -14.40 20.05
CA THR A 91 -2.72 -13.91 21.27
C THR A 91 -3.27 -12.58 21.78
N ARG A 92 -4.07 -11.87 20.97
CA ARG A 92 -4.59 -10.51 21.24
C ARG A 92 -3.49 -9.46 21.47
N VAL A 93 -2.34 -9.64 20.85
CA VAL A 93 -1.17 -8.75 20.96
C VAL A 93 -0.86 -8.14 19.60
N TYR A 94 -0.39 -6.89 19.61
CA TYR A 94 0.16 -6.23 18.44
C TYR A 94 1.61 -6.65 18.25
N LEU A 95 1.93 -7.14 17.06
CA LEU A 95 3.25 -7.59 16.68
C LEU A 95 3.76 -6.74 15.51
N VAL A 96 5.06 -6.47 15.50
CA VAL A 96 5.73 -5.77 14.40
C VAL A 96 6.48 -6.82 13.59
N GLY A 97 6.20 -6.87 12.29
CA GLY A 97 6.80 -7.85 11.39
C GLY A 97 7.15 -7.26 10.05
N THR A 98 7.91 -8.00 9.26
CA THR A 98 8.24 -7.65 7.88
C THR A 98 7.31 -8.41 6.94
N VAL A 99 6.71 -7.71 5.97
CA VAL A 99 5.88 -8.36 4.94
C VAL A 99 6.78 -9.20 4.05
N GLN A 100 6.53 -10.51 3.99
CA GLN A 100 7.24 -11.39 3.05
C GLN A 100 6.40 -11.58 1.77
N ASP A 101 5.08 -11.71 1.94
CA ASP A 101 4.12 -11.94 0.87
C ASP A 101 2.82 -11.17 1.18
N PRO A 102 1.92 -10.92 0.19
CA PRO A 102 0.64 -10.25 0.41
C PRO A 102 -0.23 -10.85 1.52
N ASN A 103 -0.03 -12.15 1.79
CA ASN A 103 -0.78 -12.89 2.81
C ASN A 103 0.09 -13.35 3.99
N THR A 104 1.41 -13.06 4.00
CA THR A 104 2.34 -13.59 5.00
C THR A 104 3.26 -12.51 5.56
N VAL A 105 3.27 -12.38 6.88
CA VAL A 105 4.14 -11.48 7.63
C VAL A 105 5.07 -12.29 8.52
N VAL A 106 6.37 -12.05 8.41
CA VAL A 106 7.40 -12.75 9.21
C VAL A 106 7.82 -11.88 10.39
N ILE A 107 7.89 -12.51 11.56
CA ILE A 107 8.31 -11.87 12.81
C ILE A 107 9.48 -12.66 13.37
N GLU A 108 10.62 -12.01 13.48
CA GLU A 108 11.80 -12.58 14.14
C GLU A 108 11.83 -12.08 15.58
N VAL A 109 11.71 -13.02 16.52
CA VAL A 109 11.83 -12.74 17.95
C VAL A 109 13.25 -13.07 18.36
N GLN A 110 13.96 -12.07 18.87
CA GLN A 110 15.31 -12.22 19.44
C GLN A 110 15.25 -12.74 20.87
#